data_AF-A0A645FV45-F1
#
_entry.id   AF-A0A645FV45-F1
#
_cell.length_a   1.000
_cell.length_b   1.000
_cell.length_c   1.000
_cell.angle_alpha   90.00
_cell.angle_beta   90.00
_cell.angle_gamma   90.00
#
_symmetry.space_group_name_H-M   'P 1'
#
loop_
_entity.id
_entity.type
_entity.pdbx_description
1 polymer ?
#
loop_
_entity_poly.entity_id
_entity_poly.type
_entity_poly.pdbx_seq_one_letter_code
_entity_poly.pdbx_strand_id
1 'polypeptide(L)'
;MIINELISVIKECLNSKTQLYGEKISCLRFVLFMNKTVNNNFITNEIIKLVSNLVLDEITEGRGEILFDKNTKLTLVFNYLLVRMEVLNCDSVDMLECISGFHNGESIEYIYYLQGLDNYFKYSQYKSDNKEIELLLIFSMNSMIVSDDFEVRLEAVKTLFSLYKRSNKKIALRLINMLVNDMDYRVKVSILSEINKLENDDILSFTSILDKLRVDNNYIVRNYSNQLIERVELSTLN
;
A
#
# COMPACT_ATOMS: atom_id res chain seq x y z
N MET A 1 -15.25 -21.93 -13.64
CA MET A 1 -14.43 -22.16 -14.84
C MET A 1 -13.31 -21.12 -14.92
N ILE A 2 -13.63 -19.82 -15.09
CA ILE A 2 -12.61 -18.74 -15.20
C ILE A 2 -11.65 -18.64 -13.99
N ILE A 3 -12.14 -18.73 -12.75
CA ILE A 3 -11.26 -18.56 -11.57
C ILE A 3 -10.17 -19.63 -11.49
N ASN A 4 -10.48 -20.88 -11.84
CA ASN A 4 -9.49 -21.96 -11.81
C ASN A 4 -8.41 -21.75 -12.88
N GLU A 5 -8.79 -21.23 -14.05
CA GLU A 5 -7.86 -20.84 -15.11
C GLU A 5 -6.95 -19.70 -14.63
N LEU A 6 -7.51 -18.68 -13.98
CA LEU A 6 -6.73 -17.57 -13.40
C LEU A 6 -5.73 -18.07 -12.35
N ILE A 7 -6.14 -18.97 -11.46
CA ILE A 7 -5.25 -19.58 -10.46
C ILE A 7 -4.14 -20.40 -11.13
N SER A 8 -4.45 -21.12 -12.21
CA SER A 8 -3.44 -21.85 -12.99
C SER A 8 -2.39 -20.91 -13.59
N VAL A 9 -2.83 -19.82 -14.24
CA VAL A 9 -1.93 -18.82 -14.86
C VAL A 9 -1.05 -18.17 -13.79
N ILE A 10 -1.60 -17.84 -12.63
CA ILE A 10 -0.82 -17.30 -11.51
C ILE A 10 0.23 -18.30 -11.06
N LYS A 11 -0.15 -19.57 -10.89
CA LYS A 11 0.77 -20.62 -10.47
C LYS A 11 1.91 -20.81 -11.47
N GLU A 12 1.60 -20.84 -12.76
CA GLU A 12 2.58 -20.94 -13.85
C GLU A 12 3.53 -19.74 -13.84
N CYS A 13 3.01 -18.52 -13.71
CA CYS A 13 3.82 -17.31 -13.62
C CYS A 13 4.77 -17.33 -12.41
N LEU A 14 4.27 -17.66 -11.22
CA LEU A 14 5.06 -17.67 -9.99
C LEU A 14 6.16 -18.74 -9.99
N ASN A 15 5.92 -19.90 -10.61
CA ASN A 15 6.89 -21.00 -10.68
C ASN A 15 7.81 -20.93 -11.90
N SER A 16 7.54 -20.04 -12.85
CA SER A 16 8.38 -19.86 -14.04
C SER A 16 9.72 -19.23 -13.68
N LYS A 17 10.81 -19.91 -14.04
CA LYS A 17 12.19 -19.44 -13.82
C LYS A 17 12.62 -18.31 -14.77
N THR A 18 11.87 -18.10 -15.85
CA THR A 18 12.18 -17.11 -16.89
C THR A 18 11.38 -15.82 -16.74
N GLN A 19 10.36 -15.83 -15.87
CA GLN A 19 9.47 -14.69 -15.67
C GLN A 19 10.19 -13.51 -15.00
N LEU A 20 9.74 -12.29 -15.30
CA LEU A 20 10.23 -11.09 -14.64
C LEU A 20 9.71 -10.97 -13.21
N TYR A 21 10.50 -10.37 -12.33
CA TYR A 21 10.07 -10.10 -10.95
C TYR A 21 8.81 -9.24 -10.89
N GLY A 22 8.68 -8.20 -11.73
CA GLY A 22 7.48 -7.36 -11.79
C GLY A 22 6.19 -8.11 -12.16
N GLU A 23 6.30 -9.13 -13.00
CA GLU A 23 5.15 -9.98 -13.39
C GLU A 23 4.74 -10.90 -12.23
N LYS A 24 5.72 -11.48 -11.53
CA LYS A 24 5.45 -12.27 -10.31
C LYS A 24 4.84 -11.40 -9.20
N ILE A 25 5.34 -10.18 -9.01
CA ILE A 25 4.77 -9.20 -8.07
C ILE A 25 3.32 -8.88 -8.45
N SER A 26 3.05 -8.65 -9.75
CA SER A 26 1.70 -8.39 -10.26
C SER A 26 0.76 -9.56 -9.96
N CYS A 27 1.22 -10.81 -10.13
CA CYS A 27 0.46 -12.00 -9.77
C CYS A 27 0.14 -12.06 -8.26
N LEU A 28 1.12 -11.80 -7.38
CA LEU A 28 0.90 -11.79 -5.93
C LEU A 28 -0.10 -10.71 -5.50
N ARG A 29 0.02 -9.51 -6.05
CA ARG A 29 -0.93 -8.41 -5.82
C ARG A 29 -2.33 -8.76 -6.33
N PHE A 30 -2.43 -9.48 -7.45
CA PHE A 30 -3.70 -9.95 -7.99
C PHE A 30 -4.33 -11.04 -7.11
N VAL A 31 -3.52 -11.91 -6.47
CA VAL A 31 -4.02 -12.87 -5.48
C VAL A 31 -4.74 -12.17 -4.32
N LEU A 32 -4.16 -11.09 -3.76
CA LEU A 32 -4.82 -10.29 -2.72
C LEU A 32 -6.13 -9.69 -3.21
N PHE A 33 -6.12 -9.08 -4.40
CA PHE A 33 -7.31 -8.52 -5.03
C PHE A 33 -8.42 -9.57 -5.20
N MET A 34 -8.11 -10.75 -5.72
CA MET A 34 -9.09 -11.83 -5.90
C MET A 34 -9.65 -12.32 -4.57
N ASN A 35 -8.80 -12.51 -3.56
CA ASN A 35 -9.23 -12.94 -2.23
C ASN A 35 -10.24 -11.95 -1.63
N LYS A 36 -10.03 -10.64 -1.82
CA LYS A 36 -10.96 -9.60 -1.36
C LYS A 36 -12.24 -9.54 -2.15
N THR A 37 -12.12 -9.41 -3.47
CA THR A 37 -13.23 -9.02 -4.34
C THR A 37 -14.24 -10.14 -4.48
N VAL A 38 -13.80 -11.38 -4.59
CA VAL A 38 -14.73 -12.49 -4.77
C VAL A 38 -15.31 -12.97 -3.44
N ASN A 39 -14.55 -12.83 -2.35
CA ASN A 39 -14.97 -13.12 -0.98
C ASN A 39 -15.78 -14.43 -0.86
N ASN A 40 -15.22 -15.51 -1.42
CA ASN A 40 -15.87 -16.81 -1.53
C ASN A 40 -14.97 -17.88 -0.91
N ASN A 41 -15.52 -18.67 0.02
CA ASN A 41 -14.79 -19.73 0.73
C ASN A 41 -14.06 -20.70 -0.20
N PHE A 42 -14.64 -21.04 -1.36
CA PHE A 42 -13.98 -21.89 -2.35
C PHE A 42 -12.68 -21.26 -2.85
N ILE A 43 -12.71 -19.98 -3.19
CA ILE A 43 -11.56 -19.27 -3.77
C ILE A 43 -10.51 -19.02 -2.71
N THR A 44 -10.92 -18.63 -1.50
CA THR A 44 -10.00 -18.48 -0.37
C THR A 44 -9.28 -19.81 -0.11
N ASN A 45 -9.97 -20.96 -0.17
CA ASN A 45 -9.33 -22.27 -0.03
C ASN A 45 -8.35 -22.57 -1.15
N GLU A 46 -8.67 -22.26 -2.41
CA GLU A 46 -7.74 -22.47 -3.53
C GLU A 46 -6.54 -21.52 -3.46
N ILE A 47 -6.71 -20.28 -3.01
CA ILE A 47 -5.60 -19.35 -2.75
C ILE A 47 -4.72 -19.86 -1.60
N ILE A 48 -5.33 -20.33 -0.50
CA ILE A 48 -4.58 -20.95 0.60
C ILE A 48 -3.77 -22.14 0.08
N LYS A 49 -4.35 -23.03 -0.74
CA LYS A 49 -3.62 -24.14 -1.35
C LYS A 49 -2.50 -23.67 -2.27
N LEU A 50 -2.74 -22.65 -3.09
CA LEU A 50 -1.70 -22.07 -3.95
C LEU A 50 -0.53 -21.60 -3.08
N VAL A 51 -0.78 -20.74 -2.11
CA VAL A 51 0.25 -20.11 -1.27
C VAL A 51 0.94 -21.10 -0.34
N SER A 52 0.26 -22.14 0.14
CA SER A 52 0.89 -23.21 0.92
C SER A 52 1.85 -24.08 0.10
N ASN A 53 1.64 -24.17 -1.21
CA ASN A 53 2.50 -24.94 -2.11
C ASN A 53 3.63 -24.11 -2.73
N LEU A 54 3.67 -22.81 -2.43
CA LEU A 54 4.69 -21.89 -2.89
C LEU A 54 5.97 -22.05 -2.07
N VAL A 55 7.10 -22.31 -2.74
CA VAL A 55 8.43 -22.36 -2.12
C VAL A 55 9.15 -21.06 -2.43
N LEU A 56 9.58 -20.33 -1.39
CA LEU A 56 10.15 -18.99 -1.53
C LEU A 56 11.35 -18.98 -2.50
N ASP A 57 12.26 -19.94 -2.34
CA ASP A 57 13.44 -20.03 -3.20
C ASP A 57 13.05 -20.15 -4.68
N GLU A 58 12.09 -21.03 -5.00
CA GLU A 58 11.59 -21.24 -6.36
C GLU A 58 10.91 -19.99 -6.95
N ILE A 59 10.14 -19.26 -6.14
CA ILE A 59 9.46 -18.04 -6.60
C ILE A 59 10.46 -16.94 -6.90
N THR A 60 11.52 -16.88 -6.11
CA THR A 60 12.58 -15.89 -6.31
C THR A 60 13.54 -16.24 -7.45
N GLU A 61 13.46 -17.44 -8.01
CA GLU A 61 14.08 -17.74 -9.31
C GLU A 61 13.34 -17.00 -10.42
N GLY A 62 14.00 -16.08 -11.08
CA GLY A 62 13.41 -15.22 -12.09
C GLY A 62 14.44 -14.25 -12.64
N ARG A 63 14.00 -13.29 -13.43
CA ARG A 63 14.88 -12.27 -14.02
C ARG A 63 14.47 -10.89 -13.54
N GLY A 64 15.45 -10.12 -13.06
CA GLY A 64 15.32 -8.67 -13.02
C GLY A 64 15.41 -8.14 -14.45
N GLU A 65 14.63 -7.12 -14.79
CA GLU A 65 14.76 -6.49 -16.10
C GLU A 65 15.97 -5.54 -16.05
N ILE A 66 16.81 -5.56 -17.10
CA ILE A 66 18.12 -4.88 -17.07
C ILE A 66 17.99 -3.36 -17.34
N LEU A 67 16.88 -2.91 -17.93
CA LEU A 67 16.78 -1.56 -18.50
C LEU A 67 15.65 -0.69 -17.93
N PHE A 68 14.50 -1.26 -17.51
CA PHE A 68 13.32 -0.46 -17.14
C PHE A 68 12.63 -0.93 -15.85
N ASP A 69 12.57 -2.24 -15.58
CA ASP A 69 12.06 -2.74 -14.31
C ASP A 69 13.15 -2.77 -13.21
N LYS A 70 13.03 -1.87 -12.22
CA LYS A 70 13.86 -1.87 -11.01
C LYS A 70 13.31 -2.79 -9.91
N ASN A 71 12.26 -3.58 -10.17
CA ASN A 71 11.75 -4.54 -9.19
C ASN A 71 12.86 -5.52 -8.81
N THR A 72 13.15 -5.61 -7.52
CA THR A 72 14.20 -6.48 -6.99
C THR A 72 13.62 -7.78 -6.46
N LYS A 73 14.49 -8.78 -6.25
CA LYS A 73 14.14 -9.97 -5.48
C LYS A 73 13.57 -9.61 -4.11
N LEU A 74 14.08 -8.56 -3.46
CA LEU A 74 13.58 -8.06 -2.18
C LEU A 74 12.11 -7.59 -2.30
N THR A 75 11.76 -6.83 -3.33
CA THR A 75 10.38 -6.42 -3.60
C THR A 75 9.46 -7.62 -3.81
N LEU A 76 9.92 -8.65 -4.53
CA LEU A 76 9.16 -9.88 -4.73
C LEU A 76 8.92 -10.62 -3.43
N VAL A 77 9.97 -10.82 -2.62
CA VAL A 77 9.89 -11.44 -1.29
C VAL A 77 8.89 -10.69 -0.41
N PHE A 78 8.95 -9.36 -0.40
CA PHE A 78 8.03 -8.53 0.39
C PHE A 78 6.56 -8.76 0.01
N ASN A 79 6.23 -8.70 -1.30
CA ASN A 79 4.86 -8.96 -1.76
C ASN A 79 4.40 -10.39 -1.44
N TYR A 80 5.31 -11.36 -1.48
CA TYR A 80 5.02 -12.74 -1.10
C TYR A 80 4.69 -12.85 0.39
N LEU A 81 5.47 -12.21 1.26
CA LEU A 81 5.21 -12.19 2.71
C LEU A 81 3.88 -11.50 3.03
N LEU A 82 3.51 -10.42 2.32
CA LEU A 82 2.20 -9.78 2.47
C LEU A 82 1.04 -10.73 2.11
N VAL A 83 1.18 -11.51 1.03
CA VAL A 83 0.20 -12.54 0.67
C VAL A 83 0.13 -13.64 1.74
N ARG A 84 1.29 -14.13 2.20
CA ARG A 84 1.34 -15.12 3.29
C ARG A 84 0.65 -14.62 4.54
N MET A 85 0.90 -13.38 4.96
CA MET A 85 0.27 -12.78 6.14
C MET A 85 -1.26 -12.68 6.01
N GLU A 86 -1.81 -12.57 4.81
CA GLU A 86 -3.25 -12.52 4.57
C GLU A 86 -3.91 -13.90 4.68
N VAL A 87 -3.33 -14.91 4.03
CA VAL A 87 -3.99 -16.22 3.87
C VAL A 87 -3.45 -17.32 4.78
N LEU A 88 -2.23 -17.14 5.30
CA LEU A 88 -1.53 -18.03 6.23
C LEU A 88 -1.01 -17.23 7.44
N ASN A 89 -0.25 -17.88 8.31
CA ASN A 89 0.58 -17.19 9.28
C ASN A 89 1.92 -16.80 8.63
N CYS A 90 2.39 -15.59 8.93
CA CYS A 90 3.71 -15.12 8.58
C CYS A 90 4.54 -15.02 9.86
N ASP A 91 5.80 -15.44 9.81
CA ASP A 91 6.73 -15.19 10.90
C ASP A 91 7.05 -13.68 10.96
N SER A 92 7.01 -13.09 12.15
CA SER A 92 7.36 -11.69 12.35
C SER A 92 8.84 -11.44 12.12
N VAL A 93 9.71 -12.45 12.34
CA VAL A 93 11.14 -12.39 12.06
C VAL A 93 11.39 -12.27 10.56
N ASP A 94 10.77 -13.13 9.74
CA ASP A 94 10.88 -13.08 8.27
C ASP A 94 10.47 -11.70 7.73
N MET A 95 9.37 -11.15 8.26
CA MET A 95 8.92 -9.82 7.85
C MET A 95 9.88 -8.72 8.29
N LEU A 96 10.40 -8.78 9.53
CA LEU A 96 11.38 -7.81 10.03
C LEU A 96 12.67 -7.82 9.21
N GLU A 97 13.20 -9.01 8.92
CA GLU A 97 14.37 -9.16 8.05
C GLU A 97 14.12 -8.55 6.67
N CYS A 98 12.96 -8.83 6.08
CA CYS A 98 12.57 -8.25 4.80
C CYS A 98 12.47 -6.71 4.86
N ILE A 99 11.80 -6.15 5.87
CA ILE A 99 11.69 -4.69 6.09
C ILE A 99 13.08 -4.07 6.27
N SER A 100 13.97 -4.72 7.02
CA SER A 100 15.32 -4.24 7.26
C SER A 100 16.13 -4.09 5.97
N GLY A 101 15.89 -4.97 4.99
CA GLY A 101 16.50 -4.91 3.67
C GLY A 101 16.19 -3.61 2.91
N PHE A 102 15.02 -3.01 3.14
CA PHE A 102 14.65 -1.74 2.52
C PHE A 102 15.32 -0.53 3.19
N HIS A 103 15.74 -0.61 4.45
CA HIS A 103 16.19 0.55 5.22
C HIS A 103 17.46 1.22 4.67
N ASN A 104 18.25 0.50 3.87
CA ASN A 104 19.43 1.02 3.16
C ASN A 104 19.19 1.17 1.65
N GLY A 105 17.93 1.09 1.23
CA GLY A 105 17.56 1.07 -0.17
C GLY A 105 17.54 2.44 -0.84
N GLU A 106 17.54 2.44 -2.17
CA GLU A 106 17.32 3.64 -2.96
C GLU A 106 15.86 4.11 -2.87
N SER A 107 15.58 5.38 -3.19
CA SER A 107 14.21 5.94 -3.21
C SER A 107 13.20 5.05 -3.94
N ILE A 108 13.63 4.42 -5.04
CA ILE A 108 12.78 3.53 -5.83
C ILE A 108 12.33 2.28 -5.03
N GLU A 109 13.18 1.74 -4.17
CA GLU A 109 12.84 0.58 -3.34
C GLU A 109 11.80 0.96 -2.29
N TYR A 110 11.87 2.17 -1.74
CA TYR A 110 10.81 2.73 -0.89
C TYR A 110 9.50 2.88 -1.64
N ILE A 111 9.53 3.36 -2.89
CA ILE A 111 8.31 3.45 -3.72
C ILE A 111 7.69 2.06 -3.91
N TYR A 112 8.49 1.04 -4.26
CA TYR A 112 7.96 -0.32 -4.44
C TYR A 112 7.44 -0.96 -3.15
N TYR A 113 8.09 -0.68 -2.03
CA TYR A 113 7.62 -1.06 -0.71
C TYR A 113 6.25 -0.44 -0.40
N LEU A 114 6.11 0.88 -0.60
CA LEU A 114 4.87 1.61 -0.38
C LEU A 114 3.74 1.14 -1.28
N GLN A 115 4.04 0.81 -2.54
CA GLN A 115 3.07 0.22 -3.47
C GLN A 115 2.60 -1.18 -3.03
N GLY A 116 3.52 -2.00 -2.47
CA GLY A 116 3.16 -3.28 -1.88
C GLY A 116 2.22 -3.11 -0.69
N LEU A 117 2.55 -2.18 0.22
CA LEU A 117 1.69 -1.83 1.35
C LEU A 117 0.34 -1.25 0.92
N ASP A 118 0.32 -0.37 -0.08
CA ASP A 118 -0.91 0.22 -0.62
C ASP A 118 -1.85 -0.87 -1.15
N ASN A 119 -1.31 -1.80 -1.94
CA ASN A 119 -2.06 -2.95 -2.43
C ASN A 119 -2.57 -3.84 -1.28
N TYR A 120 -1.70 -4.13 -0.30
CA TYR A 120 -2.09 -4.90 0.87
C TYR A 120 -3.19 -4.22 1.67
N PHE A 121 -3.08 -2.92 1.97
CA PHE A 121 -4.09 -2.19 2.74
C PHE A 121 -5.43 -2.10 2.01
N LYS A 122 -5.43 -1.98 0.69
CA LYS A 122 -6.66 -1.98 -0.12
C LYS A 122 -7.38 -3.33 -0.13
N TYR A 123 -6.64 -4.44 -0.17
CA TYR A 123 -7.21 -5.75 -0.50
C TYR A 123 -7.09 -6.82 0.61
N SER A 124 -6.38 -6.59 1.71
CA SER A 124 -6.42 -7.57 2.80
C SER A 124 -7.72 -7.50 3.60
N GLN A 125 -8.25 -8.67 3.96
CA GLN A 125 -9.30 -8.84 4.94
C GLN A 125 -8.62 -9.04 6.30
N TYR A 126 -8.26 -7.93 6.95
CA TYR A 126 -7.54 -7.91 8.23
C TYR A 126 -7.96 -9.05 9.17
N LYS A 127 -7.02 -9.96 9.45
CA LYS A 127 -7.16 -10.99 10.50
C LYS A 127 -6.43 -10.50 11.74
N SER A 128 -7.09 -10.57 12.90
CA SER A 128 -6.57 -10.05 14.18
C SER A 128 -5.22 -10.62 14.59
N ASP A 129 -4.87 -11.79 14.07
CA ASP A 129 -3.80 -12.63 14.60
C ASP A 129 -2.40 -12.11 14.21
N ASN A 130 -2.31 -11.16 13.25
CA ASN A 130 -1.05 -10.58 12.78
C ASN A 130 -0.88 -9.10 13.18
N LYS A 131 -1.54 -8.64 14.25
CA LYS A 131 -1.55 -7.23 14.67
C LYS A 131 -0.15 -6.65 14.91
N GLU A 132 0.77 -7.44 15.46
CA GLU A 132 2.16 -6.99 15.71
C GLU A 132 2.89 -6.70 14.41
N ILE A 133 2.76 -7.58 13.42
CA ILE A 133 3.36 -7.39 12.09
C ILE A 133 2.74 -6.18 11.38
N GLU A 134 1.43 -5.99 11.48
CA GLU A 134 0.80 -4.79 10.91
C GLU A 134 1.34 -3.51 11.55
N LEU A 135 1.53 -3.48 12.87
CA LEU A 135 2.15 -2.35 13.54
C LEU A 135 3.58 -2.13 13.05
N LEU A 136 4.37 -3.18 12.87
CA LEU A 136 5.71 -3.08 12.29
C LEU A 136 5.69 -2.47 10.88
N LEU A 137 4.77 -2.91 10.02
CA LEU A 137 4.58 -2.32 8.68
C LEU A 137 4.21 -0.84 8.78
N ILE A 138 3.30 -0.47 9.68
CA ILE A 138 2.90 0.94 9.87
C ILE A 138 4.07 1.77 10.40
N PHE A 139 4.84 1.26 11.36
CA PHE A 139 6.00 1.97 11.92
C PHE A 139 7.11 2.15 10.89
N SER A 140 7.32 1.18 10.01
CA SER A 140 8.30 1.26 8.93
C SER A 140 8.05 2.44 7.99
N MET A 141 6.77 2.85 7.81
CA MET A 141 6.43 3.98 6.94
C MET A 141 6.95 5.33 7.46
N ASN A 142 7.33 5.44 8.73
CA ASN A 142 7.84 6.70 9.29
C ASN A 142 9.10 7.19 8.56
N SER A 143 10.03 6.29 8.20
CA SER A 143 11.25 6.68 7.48
C SER A 143 10.95 7.20 6.07
N MET A 144 9.86 6.74 5.46
CA MET A 144 9.46 7.12 4.11
C MET A 144 8.72 8.46 4.08
N ILE A 145 7.96 8.75 5.13
CA ILE A 145 7.29 10.04 5.33
C ILE A 145 8.28 11.21 5.44
N VAL A 146 9.48 10.94 5.99
CA VAL A 146 10.55 11.94 6.14
C VAL A 146 11.65 11.78 5.11
N SER A 147 11.44 10.98 4.05
CA SER A 147 12.42 10.81 2.98
C SER A 147 12.73 12.15 2.31
N ASP A 148 13.99 12.40 1.93
CA ASP A 148 14.36 13.59 1.18
C ASP A 148 13.74 13.62 -0.22
N ASP A 149 13.41 12.45 -0.76
CA ASP A 149 12.78 12.30 -2.07
C ASP A 149 11.27 12.57 -2.01
N PHE A 150 10.82 13.59 -2.74
CA PHE A 150 9.40 13.94 -2.75
C PHE A 150 8.53 12.85 -3.39
N GLU A 151 9.05 12.03 -4.31
CA GLU A 151 8.28 10.94 -4.95
C GLU A 151 7.96 9.84 -3.94
N VAL A 152 8.91 9.54 -3.04
CA VAL A 152 8.69 8.62 -1.91
C VAL A 152 7.59 9.17 -1.00
N ARG A 153 7.64 10.46 -0.67
CA ARG A 153 6.62 11.11 0.17
C ARG A 153 5.25 11.14 -0.51
N LEU A 154 5.18 11.36 -1.82
CA LEU A 154 3.94 11.28 -2.60
C LEU A 154 3.33 9.88 -2.56
N GLU A 155 4.15 8.84 -2.71
CA GLU A 155 3.65 7.47 -2.62
C GLU A 155 3.21 7.15 -1.18
N ALA A 156 3.93 7.66 -0.18
CA ALA A 156 3.56 7.48 1.23
C ALA A 156 2.20 8.09 1.54
N VAL A 157 1.86 9.26 0.97
CA VAL A 157 0.51 9.84 1.07
C VAL A 157 -0.54 8.82 0.60
N LYS A 158 -0.39 8.24 -0.59
CA LYS A 158 -1.38 7.29 -1.14
C LYS A 158 -1.54 6.07 -0.22
N THR A 159 -0.43 5.48 0.22
CA THR A 159 -0.42 4.32 1.12
C THR A 159 -1.10 4.65 2.45
N LEU A 160 -0.88 5.84 3.02
CA LEU A 160 -1.52 6.27 4.26
C LEU A 160 -3.02 6.48 4.11
N PHE A 161 -3.51 6.96 2.97
CA PHE A 161 -4.95 7.04 2.71
C PHE A 161 -5.59 5.66 2.54
N SER A 162 -4.86 4.70 1.97
CA SER A 162 -5.29 3.29 1.97
C SER A 162 -5.35 2.71 3.37
N LEU A 163 -4.37 3.02 4.24
CA LEU A 163 -4.41 2.65 5.65
C LEU A 163 -5.56 3.33 6.40
N TYR A 164 -5.85 4.60 6.11
CA TYR A 164 -6.95 5.35 6.70
C TYR A 164 -8.31 4.70 6.41
N LYS A 165 -8.51 4.18 5.20
CA LYS A 165 -9.75 3.47 4.84
C LYS A 165 -9.95 2.14 5.58
N ARG A 166 -8.98 1.70 6.40
CA ARG A 166 -9.07 0.51 7.26
C ARG A 166 -9.41 0.86 8.72
N SER A 167 -9.20 -0.08 9.63
CA SER A 167 -9.36 0.07 11.08
C SER A 167 -8.35 1.01 11.75
N ASN A 168 -7.25 1.36 11.07
CA ASN A 168 -6.13 2.13 11.63
C ASN A 168 -6.23 3.66 11.38
N LYS A 169 -7.47 4.19 11.27
CA LYS A 169 -7.78 5.62 10.99
C LYS A 169 -6.93 6.61 11.79
N LYS A 170 -6.85 6.45 13.12
CA LYS A 170 -6.13 7.38 14.01
C LYS A 170 -4.64 7.45 13.71
N ILE A 171 -4.00 6.30 13.45
CA ILE A 171 -2.56 6.27 13.16
C ILE A 171 -2.30 6.88 11.79
N ALA A 172 -3.10 6.52 10.79
CA ALA A 172 -3.01 7.11 9.45
C ALA A 172 -3.17 8.64 9.49
N LEU A 173 -4.19 9.17 10.18
CA LEU A 173 -4.40 10.61 10.35
C LEU A 173 -3.20 11.30 11.00
N ARG A 174 -2.61 10.70 12.04
CA ARG A 174 -1.43 11.25 12.71
C ARG A 174 -0.25 11.37 11.74
N LEU A 175 -0.01 10.33 10.95
CA LEU A 175 1.08 10.28 9.96
C LEU A 175 0.83 11.26 8.79
N ILE A 176 -0.40 11.34 8.28
CA ILE A 176 -0.78 12.31 7.25
C ILE A 176 -0.56 13.74 7.76
N ASN A 177 -0.95 14.02 9.01
CA ASN A 177 -0.76 15.34 9.61
C ASN A 177 0.72 15.72 9.79
N MET A 178 1.66 14.77 9.80
CA MET A 178 3.10 15.09 9.73
C MET A 178 3.49 15.62 8.34
N LEU A 179 2.98 15.01 7.26
CA LEU A 179 3.20 15.43 5.87
C LEU A 179 2.52 16.75 5.51
N VAL A 180 1.51 17.20 6.26
CA VAL A 180 0.86 18.50 6.05
C VAL A 180 1.85 19.66 6.21
N ASN A 181 2.87 19.49 7.06
CA ASN A 181 3.90 20.50 7.29
C ASN A 181 5.08 20.39 6.30
N ASP A 182 4.97 19.58 5.24
CA ASP A 182 6.03 19.43 4.23
C ASP A 182 6.37 20.78 3.59
N MET A 183 7.60 20.95 3.14
CA MET A 183 8.00 22.17 2.42
C MET A 183 7.55 22.12 0.96
N ASP A 184 7.45 20.92 0.39
CA ASP A 184 7.03 20.73 -0.99
C ASP A 184 5.50 20.78 -1.11
N TYR A 185 5.01 21.79 -1.82
CA TYR A 185 3.58 21.98 -2.04
C TYR A 185 2.93 20.78 -2.77
N ARG A 186 3.70 20.02 -3.57
CA ARG A 186 3.20 18.85 -4.32
C ARG A 186 2.73 17.75 -3.38
N VAL A 187 3.42 17.55 -2.26
CA VAL A 187 3.02 16.60 -1.21
C VAL A 187 1.69 17.02 -0.60
N LYS A 188 1.52 18.31 -0.27
CA LYS A 188 0.26 18.86 0.26
C LYS A 188 -0.89 18.75 -0.73
N VAL A 189 -0.64 19.04 -2.01
CA VAL A 189 -1.62 18.87 -3.09
C VAL A 189 -2.01 17.40 -3.23
N SER A 190 -1.07 16.46 -3.06
CA SER A 190 -1.38 15.03 -3.04
C SER A 190 -2.31 14.65 -1.88
N ILE A 191 -2.10 15.21 -0.69
CA ILE A 191 -3.00 15.01 0.45
C ILE A 191 -4.41 15.51 0.11
N LEU A 192 -4.54 16.74 -0.40
CA LEU A 192 -5.83 17.32 -0.79
C LEU A 192 -6.52 16.49 -1.88
N SER A 193 -5.76 16.00 -2.86
CA SER A 193 -6.27 15.11 -3.91
C SER A 193 -6.84 13.81 -3.34
N GLU A 194 -6.17 13.19 -2.36
CA GLU A 194 -6.70 11.99 -1.72
C GLU A 194 -7.92 12.28 -0.84
N ILE A 195 -7.96 13.41 -0.11
CA ILE A 195 -9.15 13.85 0.64
C ILE A 195 -10.34 14.04 -0.31
N ASN A 196 -10.13 14.63 -1.48
CA ASN A 196 -11.18 14.86 -2.47
C ASN A 196 -11.85 13.56 -2.95
N LYS A 197 -11.15 12.42 -2.88
CA LYS A 197 -11.67 11.10 -3.27
C LYS A 197 -12.51 10.44 -2.17
N LEU A 198 -12.61 11.04 -0.99
CA LEU A 198 -13.40 10.52 0.13
C LEU A 198 -14.86 10.96 0.03
N GLU A 199 -15.73 10.20 0.71
CA GLU A 199 -17.10 10.61 0.99
C GLU A 199 -17.12 11.76 1.99
N ASN A 200 -18.16 12.59 1.98
CA ASN A 200 -18.19 13.83 2.75
C ASN A 200 -18.04 13.58 4.26
N ASP A 201 -18.64 12.51 4.79
CA ASP A 201 -18.51 12.13 6.20
C ASP A 201 -17.06 11.80 6.59
N ASP A 202 -16.30 11.17 5.69
CA ASP A 202 -14.89 10.89 5.93
C ASP A 202 -14.03 12.16 5.83
N ILE A 203 -14.41 13.15 4.99
CA ILE A 203 -13.70 14.43 4.89
C ILE A 203 -13.75 15.20 6.22
N LEU A 204 -14.82 15.08 7.01
CA LEU A 204 -14.93 15.72 8.33
C LEU A 204 -13.81 15.27 9.29
N SER A 205 -13.25 14.07 9.10
CA SER A 205 -12.09 13.60 9.89
C SER A 205 -10.80 14.37 9.56
N PHE A 206 -10.79 15.12 8.46
CA PHE A 206 -9.65 15.91 7.98
C PHE A 206 -9.81 17.42 8.17
N THR A 207 -10.86 17.91 8.85
CA THR A 207 -11.11 19.36 9.02
C THR A 207 -9.88 20.09 9.59
N SER A 208 -9.22 19.52 10.61
CA SER A 208 -8.00 20.13 11.18
C SER A 208 -6.82 20.23 10.19
N ILE A 209 -6.75 19.31 9.22
CA ILE A 209 -5.74 19.33 8.15
C ILE A 209 -6.12 20.39 7.12
N LEU A 210 -7.39 20.45 6.71
CA LEU A 210 -7.91 21.45 5.78
C LEU A 210 -7.76 22.87 6.33
N ASP A 211 -7.99 23.09 7.63
CA ASP A 211 -7.80 24.39 8.27
C ASP A 211 -6.35 24.87 8.20
N LYS A 212 -5.38 23.97 8.37
CA LYS A 212 -3.95 24.29 8.22
C LYS A 212 -3.59 24.63 6.79
N LEU A 213 -4.07 23.83 5.84
CA LEU A 213 -3.75 24.00 4.41
C LEU A 213 -4.45 25.23 3.80
N ARG A 214 -5.60 25.66 4.36
CA ARG A 214 -6.30 26.89 3.96
C ARG A 214 -5.45 28.15 4.12
N VAL A 215 -4.54 28.18 5.10
CA VAL A 215 -3.65 29.32 5.38
C VAL A 215 -2.22 29.11 4.88
N ASP A 216 -1.98 28.08 4.05
CA ASP A 216 -0.67 27.78 3.49
C ASP A 216 -0.11 28.94 2.65
N ASN A 217 1.21 29.09 2.55
CA ASN A 217 1.80 30.16 1.72
C ASN A 217 1.63 29.91 0.21
N ASN A 218 1.46 28.66 -0.21
CA ASN A 218 1.26 28.30 -1.61
C ASN A 218 -0.20 28.49 -2.03
N TYR A 219 -0.42 29.27 -3.10
CA TYR A 219 -1.76 29.57 -3.62
C TYR A 219 -2.56 28.32 -4.03
N ILE A 220 -1.91 27.35 -4.68
CA ILE A 220 -2.57 26.12 -5.16
C ILE A 220 -3.11 25.31 -3.97
N VAL A 221 -2.30 25.18 -2.93
CA VAL A 221 -2.67 24.47 -1.69
C VAL A 221 -3.86 25.16 -1.02
N ARG A 222 -3.80 26.48 -0.82
CA ARG A 222 -4.91 27.24 -0.21
C ARG A 222 -6.20 27.09 -1.01
N ASN A 223 -6.13 27.32 -2.32
CA ASN A 223 -7.29 27.31 -3.19
C ASN A 223 -7.97 25.94 -3.20
N TYR A 224 -7.18 24.87 -3.30
CA TYR A 224 -7.73 23.51 -3.30
C TYR A 224 -8.31 23.14 -1.93
N SER A 225 -7.68 23.57 -0.84
CA SER A 225 -8.23 23.37 0.51
C SER A 225 -9.57 24.06 0.71
N ASN A 226 -9.72 25.30 0.23
CA ASN A 226 -11.00 26.03 0.31
C ASN A 226 -12.12 25.33 -0.46
N GLN A 227 -11.85 24.83 -1.66
CA GLN A 227 -12.84 24.09 -2.46
C GLN A 227 -13.36 22.84 -1.73
N LEU A 228 -12.50 22.15 -0.99
CA LEU A 228 -12.91 20.97 -0.20
C LEU A 228 -13.76 21.36 1.01
N ILE A 229 -13.44 22.47 1.67
CA ILE A 229 -14.23 22.99 2.79
C ILE A 229 -15.64 23.38 2.30
N GLU A 230 -15.72 24.16 1.22
CA GLU A 230 -16.99 24.57 0.60
C GLU A 230 -17.86 23.36 0.22
N ARG A 231 -17.25 22.31 -0.35
CA ARG A 231 -17.94 21.06 -0.68
C ARG A 231 -18.60 20.41 0.54
N VAL A 232 -17.90 20.38 1.68
CA VAL A 232 -18.42 19.79 2.92
C VAL A 232 -19.55 20.65 3.48
N GLU A 233 -19.37 21.96 3.54
CA GLU A 233 -20.39 22.90 4.03
C GLU A 233 -21.70 22.78 3.24
N LEU A 234 -21.61 22.76 1.90
CA LEU A 234 -22.77 22.56 1.03
C LEU A 234 -23.47 21.21 1.24
N SER A 235 -22.71 20.17 1.59
CA SER A 235 -23.28 18.85 1.84
C SER A 235 -23.99 18.72 3.19
N THR A 236 -23.61 19.54 4.18
CA THR A 236 -24.24 19.56 5.51
C THR A 236 -25.52 20.38 5.60
N LEU A 237 -25.83 21.15 4.54
CA LEU A 237 -27.01 22.02 4.45
C LEU A 237 -28.22 21.35 3.77
N ASN A 238 -28.06 20.14 3.22
CA ASN A 238 -29.11 19.33 2.58
C ASN A 238 -29.41 18.07 3.39
#